data_AF-A0A7V2F3H8-F1
#
_entry.id   AF-A0A7V2F3H8-F1
#
_cell.length_a   1.000
_cell.length_b   1.000
_cell.length_c   1.000
_cell.angle_alpha   90.00
_cell.angle_beta   90.00
_cell.angle_gamma   90.00
#
_symmetry.space_group_name_H-M   'P 1'
#
loop_
_entity.id
_entity.type
_entity.pdbx_description
1 polymer ?
#
loop_
_entity_poly.entity_id
_entity_poly.type
_entity_poly.pdbx_seq_one_letter_code
_entity_poly.pdbx_strand_id
1 'polypeptide(L)'
;LYEMLTANLPFQGEYDSAMMYSILNEEPEPIQSYRSGLSSELLHVVNRALEKKPDERYQSVKDMLIDLKRLKRDTDRVSRDSAAYRAAVGTGGPPPGPTSAHPSGPTPGPPRRRKRSYLIGGAVAAAAIIVALALIGRNLFRSVPADSAFGENSVAVMYFENSSGEEDLGKILADMLTSNLSRCEQLDVVSSQHLFDILKRMGMEDVEAIDRSVATGVAVNAGVRSMLLGSIYRVGGTLTANAQLCDVRTGKVLGAAQARGSRVEDVFEMVNTLTRDVITLMGVASEKGDEELRINDVTTNSYEAYKHYVKGWEHINRFAWKSAWAEFEEALRIDSTFAMAHTSSAFVTTIFKSNPTSDLGPEREAIRMAKKHSERATEKERYFIEVMDQFVHREYERAVETCREMAAAYPNSRATYGLMAVGYFNLGYWRKAIEAWDHVLALDPEDGNAYNMRAYCYAYLGEYDKAIQSVGNYIAVMPDVSNTYDSACEIYIMMERYDDAYRVCEDALRVNPDWTKFRQLQSYIHLFRGEHREALEMNRRLMETNPTKALELGHERGCFY
;
A
#
# COMPACT_ATOMS: atom_id res chain seq x y z
N LEU A 1 -18.00 7.83 -21.76
CA LEU A 1 -19.23 7.66 -22.57
C LEU A 1 -18.98 7.89 -24.06
N TYR A 2 -18.43 9.04 -24.47
CA TYR A 2 -18.07 9.29 -25.87
C TYR A 2 -17.23 8.15 -26.44
N GLU A 3 -16.09 7.84 -25.80
CA GLU A 3 -15.19 6.75 -26.22
C GLU A 3 -15.87 5.37 -26.23
N MET A 4 -16.74 5.08 -25.27
CA MET A 4 -17.51 3.84 -25.28
C MET A 4 -18.47 3.72 -26.48
N LEU A 5 -18.93 4.86 -27.04
CA LEU A 5 -19.87 4.90 -28.16
C LEU A 5 -19.16 4.95 -29.51
N THR A 6 -17.97 5.55 -29.58
CA THR A 6 -17.23 5.84 -30.81
C THR A 6 -15.94 5.01 -30.96
N ALA A 7 -15.49 4.32 -29.92
CA ALA A 7 -14.16 3.72 -29.78
C ALA A 7 -13.00 4.72 -29.96
N ASN A 8 -13.28 6.02 -29.86
CA ASN A 8 -12.32 7.10 -30.05
C ASN A 8 -12.47 8.14 -28.94
N LEU A 9 -11.38 8.79 -28.54
CA LEU A 9 -11.45 9.91 -27.60
C LEU A 9 -12.16 11.13 -28.22
N PRO A 10 -12.91 11.91 -27.43
CA PRO A 10 -13.60 13.13 -27.91
C PRO A 10 -12.63 14.22 -28.37
N PHE A 11 -11.44 14.26 -27.79
CA PHE A 11 -10.38 15.20 -28.14
C PHE A 11 -9.13 14.39 -28.43
N GLN A 12 -8.39 14.79 -29.46
CA GLN A 12 -7.13 14.17 -29.85
C GLN A 12 -6.11 15.28 -30.06
N GLY A 13 -4.89 15.07 -29.59
CA GLY A 13 -3.77 15.95 -29.83
C GLY A 13 -2.52 15.12 -29.96
N GLU A 14 -1.56 15.57 -30.76
CA GLU A 14 -0.26 14.91 -30.86
C GLU A 14 0.47 14.92 -29.50
N TYR A 15 0.21 15.95 -28.67
CA TYR A 15 0.81 16.12 -27.35
C TYR A 15 -0.22 16.47 -26.26
N ASP A 16 0.07 16.18 -24.98
CA ASP A 16 -0.82 16.44 -23.83
C ASP A 16 -1.29 17.90 -23.72
N SER A 17 -0.40 18.84 -24.04
CA SER A 17 -0.72 20.28 -24.08
C SER A 17 -1.69 20.63 -25.23
N ALA A 18 -1.59 19.94 -26.37
CA ALA A 18 -2.53 20.08 -27.48
C ALA A 18 -3.87 19.41 -27.16
N MET A 19 -3.87 18.26 -26.47
CA MET A 19 -5.08 17.61 -25.99
C MET A 19 -5.81 18.47 -24.94
N MET A 20 -5.09 19.05 -23.96
CA MET A 20 -5.65 20.00 -22.99
C MET A 20 -6.18 21.26 -23.67
N TYR A 21 -5.45 21.80 -24.65
CA TYR A 21 -5.93 22.90 -25.47
C TYR A 21 -7.21 22.53 -26.21
N SER A 22 -7.28 21.34 -26.80
CA SER A 22 -8.46 20.82 -27.51
C SER A 22 -9.66 20.63 -26.56
N ILE A 23 -9.42 20.06 -25.38
CA ILE A 23 -10.43 19.94 -24.31
C ILE A 23 -10.98 21.31 -23.89
N LEU A 24 -10.15 22.36 -23.88
CA LEU A 24 -10.57 23.69 -23.44
C LEU A 24 -11.14 24.57 -24.56
N ASN A 25 -10.70 24.40 -25.80
CA ASN A 25 -10.91 25.39 -26.87
C ASN A 25 -11.51 24.84 -28.16
N GLU A 26 -11.51 23.53 -28.38
CA GLU A 26 -11.97 22.92 -29.63
C GLU A 26 -13.23 22.08 -29.39
N GLU A 27 -14.13 22.02 -30.36
CA GLU A 27 -15.29 21.13 -30.27
C GLU A 27 -14.91 19.70 -30.66
N PRO A 28 -15.39 18.67 -29.93
CA PRO A 28 -15.13 17.29 -30.31
C PRO A 28 -15.85 16.98 -31.63
N GLU A 29 -15.36 15.99 -32.37
CA GLU A 29 -16.10 15.54 -33.53
C GLU A 29 -17.52 15.07 -33.11
N PRO A 30 -18.56 15.36 -33.91
CA PRO A 30 -19.90 14.90 -33.58
C PRO A 30 -19.96 13.36 -33.57
N ILE A 31 -20.47 12.75 -32.50
CA ILE A 31 -20.59 11.27 -32.36
C ILE A 31 -21.32 10.65 -33.57
N GLN A 32 -22.21 11.41 -34.20
CA GLN A 32 -22.96 11.02 -35.38
C GLN A 32 -22.07 10.74 -36.61
N SER A 33 -20.83 11.23 -36.65
CA SER A 33 -19.85 10.86 -37.70
C SER A 33 -19.37 9.41 -37.56
N TYR A 34 -19.32 8.88 -36.33
CA TYR A 34 -18.88 7.52 -36.03
C TYR A 34 -20.05 6.52 -35.98
N ARG A 35 -21.22 6.95 -35.51
CA ARG A 35 -22.37 6.06 -35.30
C ARG A 35 -23.70 6.75 -35.55
N SER A 36 -24.43 6.27 -36.55
CA SER A 36 -25.82 6.67 -36.80
C SER A 36 -26.80 5.85 -35.94
N GLY A 37 -27.92 6.46 -35.54
CA GLY A 37 -28.99 5.79 -34.78
C GLY A 37 -28.95 5.95 -33.25
N LEU A 38 -28.17 6.88 -32.72
CA LEU A 38 -28.22 7.25 -31.30
C LEU A 38 -29.42 8.16 -31.00
N SER A 39 -30.04 8.01 -29.84
CA SER A 39 -31.16 8.87 -29.43
C SER A 39 -30.69 10.29 -29.14
N SER A 40 -31.56 11.27 -29.40
CA SER A 40 -31.32 12.70 -29.10
C SER A 40 -30.98 12.93 -27.64
N GLU A 41 -31.57 12.14 -26.74
CA GLU A 41 -31.41 12.24 -25.30
C GLU A 41 -30.04 11.72 -24.84
N LEU A 42 -29.54 10.63 -25.46
CA LEU A 42 -28.19 10.14 -25.18
C LEU A 42 -27.13 11.12 -25.68
N LEU A 43 -27.33 11.66 -26.89
CA LEU A 43 -26.46 12.71 -27.43
C LEU A 43 -26.45 13.95 -26.55
N HIS A 44 -27.60 14.36 -26.03
CA HIS A 44 -27.69 15.48 -25.08
C HIS A 44 -26.88 15.21 -23.80
N VAL A 45 -26.96 14.01 -23.22
CA VAL A 45 -26.17 13.66 -22.03
C VAL A 45 -24.67 13.70 -22.31
N VAL A 46 -24.22 13.16 -23.45
CA VAL A 46 -22.79 13.16 -23.79
C VAL A 46 -22.28 14.57 -24.11
N ASN A 47 -23.04 15.36 -24.86
CA ASN A 47 -22.65 16.74 -25.19
C ASN A 47 -22.61 17.62 -23.95
N ARG A 48 -23.60 17.51 -23.05
CA ARG A 48 -23.60 18.26 -21.79
C ARG A 48 -22.42 17.89 -20.88
N ALA A 49 -21.94 16.64 -20.95
CA ALA A 49 -20.73 16.23 -20.21
C ALA A 49 -19.45 16.82 -20.83
N LEU A 50 -19.46 17.16 -22.11
CA LEU A 50 -18.31 17.69 -22.86
C LEU A 50 -18.36 19.23 -23.04
N GLU A 51 -19.38 19.88 -22.50
CA GLU A 51 -19.61 21.33 -22.62
C GLU A 51 -18.42 22.13 -22.08
N LYS A 52 -18.06 23.25 -22.75
CA LYS A 52 -16.81 23.95 -22.40
C LYS A 52 -16.94 24.77 -21.14
N LYS A 53 -18.09 25.44 -20.97
CA LYS A 53 -18.37 26.24 -19.79
C LYS A 53 -18.67 25.33 -18.60
N PRO A 54 -17.91 25.43 -17.49
CA PRO A 54 -18.15 24.60 -16.31
C PRO A 54 -19.60 24.64 -15.81
N ASP A 55 -20.24 25.82 -15.83
CA ASP A 55 -21.62 26.00 -15.35
C ASP A 55 -22.70 25.32 -16.21
N GLU A 56 -22.37 25.03 -17.48
CA GLU A 56 -23.27 24.37 -18.42
C GLU A 56 -23.07 22.82 -18.39
N ARG A 57 -21.97 22.34 -17.78
CA ARG A 57 -21.70 20.92 -17.51
C ARG A 57 -22.50 20.38 -16.31
N TYR A 58 -22.46 19.06 -16.14
CA TYR A 58 -22.92 18.42 -14.91
C TYR A 58 -22.04 18.84 -13.73
N GLN A 59 -22.64 19.47 -12.73
CA GLN A 59 -21.96 19.89 -11.49
C GLN A 59 -21.65 18.71 -10.57
N SER A 60 -22.31 17.57 -10.77
CA SER A 60 -22.03 16.35 -10.02
C SER A 60 -22.30 15.10 -10.86
N VAL A 61 -21.57 14.03 -10.55
CA VAL A 61 -21.81 12.68 -11.12
C VAL A 61 -23.23 12.20 -10.78
N LYS A 62 -23.81 12.67 -9.66
CA LYS A 62 -25.18 12.35 -9.27
C LYS A 62 -26.21 12.90 -10.26
N ASP A 63 -26.02 14.11 -10.77
CA ASP A 63 -26.92 14.72 -11.76
C ASP A 63 -26.86 13.99 -13.10
N MET A 64 -25.65 13.63 -13.52
CA MET A 64 -25.44 12.80 -14.71
C MET A 64 -26.08 11.41 -14.55
N LEU A 65 -25.97 10.80 -13.37
CA LEU A 65 -26.59 9.52 -13.07
C LEU A 65 -28.12 9.60 -13.09
N ILE A 66 -28.72 10.72 -12.66
CA ILE A 66 -30.17 10.93 -12.74
C ILE A 66 -30.62 10.94 -14.21
N ASP A 67 -29.92 11.67 -15.07
CA ASP A 67 -30.25 11.77 -16.50
C ASP A 67 -30.02 10.43 -17.23
N LEU A 68 -28.96 9.69 -16.89
CA LEU A 68 -28.74 8.33 -17.41
C LEU A 68 -29.80 7.32 -16.93
N LYS A 69 -30.24 7.41 -15.66
CA LYS A 69 -31.34 6.58 -15.14
C LYS A 69 -32.66 6.91 -15.80
N ARG A 70 -32.91 8.19 -16.08
CA ARG A 70 -34.08 8.65 -16.83
C ARG A 70 -34.05 8.09 -18.26
N LEU A 71 -32.92 8.24 -18.94
CA LEU A 71 -32.71 7.68 -20.28
C LEU A 71 -32.91 6.17 -20.31
N LYS A 72 -32.36 5.43 -19.34
CA LYS A 72 -32.56 3.98 -19.21
C LYS A 72 -34.04 3.64 -19.04
N ARG A 73 -34.74 4.34 -18.14
CA ARG A 73 -36.19 4.13 -17.92
C ARG A 73 -37.01 4.43 -19.17
N ASP A 74 -36.64 5.46 -19.92
CA ASP A 74 -37.35 5.87 -21.13
C ASP A 74 -37.03 4.91 -22.29
N THR A 75 -35.81 4.38 -22.37
CA THR A 75 -35.42 3.31 -23.32
C THR A 75 -36.12 1.99 -22.98
N ASP A 76 -36.19 1.63 -21.70
CA ASP A 76 -36.92 0.45 -21.21
C ASP A 76 -38.43 0.59 -21.44
N ARG A 77 -38.97 1.82 -21.36
CA ARG A 77 -40.36 2.13 -21.75
C ARG A 77 -40.57 2.01 -23.25
N VAL A 78 -39.71 2.57 -24.10
CA VAL A 78 -39.80 2.42 -25.56
C VAL A 78 -39.66 0.96 -25.99
N SER A 79 -38.82 0.18 -25.32
CA SER A 79 -38.67 -1.27 -25.55
C SER A 79 -39.89 -2.08 -25.08
N ARG A 80 -40.55 -1.64 -23.98
CA ARG A 80 -41.83 -2.19 -23.51
C ARG A 80 -43.02 -1.74 -24.35
N ASP A 81 -43.02 -0.52 -24.87
CA ASP A 81 -44.09 0.06 -25.69
C ASP A 81 -44.02 -0.47 -27.14
N SER A 82 -42.85 -0.84 -27.65
CA SER A 82 -42.71 -1.56 -28.93
C SER A 82 -43.11 -3.06 -28.83
N ALA A 83 -43.11 -3.62 -27.62
CA ALA A 83 -43.72 -4.91 -27.30
C ALA A 83 -45.23 -4.78 -26.98
N ALA A 84 -45.67 -3.69 -26.34
CA ALA A 84 -47.05 -3.45 -25.94
C ALA A 84 -47.90 -2.80 -27.04
N TYR A 85 -47.32 -2.11 -28.03
CA TYR A 85 -48.01 -1.63 -29.23
C TYR A 85 -48.43 -2.78 -30.16
N ARG A 86 -47.74 -3.94 -30.06
CA ARG A 86 -48.22 -5.21 -30.63
C ARG A 86 -49.33 -5.87 -29.82
N ALA A 87 -49.67 -5.35 -28.63
CA ALA A 87 -50.62 -5.98 -27.70
C ALA A 87 -51.77 -5.05 -27.21
N ALA A 88 -51.79 -3.77 -27.57
CA ALA A 88 -52.78 -2.81 -27.05
C ALA A 88 -53.33 -1.89 -28.14
N VAL A 89 -54.00 -2.48 -29.13
CA VAL A 89 -55.18 -1.85 -29.75
C VAL A 89 -56.33 -2.05 -28.76
N GLY A 90 -56.69 -1.01 -28.01
CA GLY A 90 -57.92 -1.03 -27.21
C GLY A 90 -57.91 -0.11 -26.00
N THR A 91 -58.56 1.07 -26.17
CA THR A 91 -59.21 1.91 -25.13
C THR A 91 -58.27 2.63 -24.13
N GLY A 92 -58.28 3.95 -23.89
CA GLY A 92 -59.21 5.03 -24.19
C GLY A 92 -59.70 5.68 -22.88
N GLY A 93 -59.06 6.76 -22.39
CA GLY A 93 -59.59 7.60 -21.29
C GLY A 93 -58.59 8.59 -20.66
N PRO A 94 -58.89 9.92 -20.58
CA PRO A 94 -57.94 10.97 -20.13
C PRO A 94 -58.16 11.48 -18.68
N PRO A 95 -57.21 12.27 -18.09
CA PRO A 95 -57.22 12.68 -16.68
C PRO A 95 -57.66 14.15 -16.44
N PRO A 96 -57.96 14.59 -15.20
CA PRO A 96 -58.14 16.01 -14.86
C PRO A 96 -56.95 16.63 -14.08
N GLY A 97 -56.80 17.95 -14.25
CA GLY A 97 -55.69 18.79 -13.78
C GLY A 97 -55.82 19.40 -12.37
N PRO A 98 -54.92 20.36 -12.02
CA PRO A 98 -54.66 20.77 -10.64
C PRO A 98 -55.33 22.10 -10.27
N THR A 99 -55.47 22.36 -8.97
CA THR A 99 -55.92 23.66 -8.43
C THR A 99 -55.01 24.14 -7.29
N SER A 100 -54.55 25.38 -7.45
CA SER A 100 -54.15 26.46 -6.52
C SER A 100 -54.57 26.35 -5.05
N ALA A 101 -54.13 27.17 -4.08
CA ALA A 101 -53.01 28.08 -3.80
C ALA A 101 -53.37 28.74 -2.43
N HIS A 102 -52.40 29.47 -1.85
CA HIS A 102 -52.52 30.48 -0.78
C HIS A 102 -52.40 30.04 0.71
N PRO A 103 -52.04 30.95 1.65
CA PRO A 103 -50.84 31.80 1.64
C PRO A 103 -50.19 32.03 3.05
N SER A 104 -48.96 32.53 3.04
CA SER A 104 -48.30 33.51 3.95
C SER A 104 -48.56 33.57 5.48
N GLY A 105 -47.47 33.52 6.25
CA GLY A 105 -47.35 34.09 7.62
C GLY A 105 -45.86 34.16 8.06
N PRO A 106 -45.45 35.10 8.93
CA PRO A 106 -44.21 35.86 8.76
C PRO A 106 -42.99 35.45 9.62
N THR A 107 -41.84 36.00 9.22
CA THR A 107 -40.50 35.98 9.86
C THR A 107 -40.41 36.74 11.18
N PRO A 108 -39.38 36.45 12.00
CA PRO A 108 -38.67 37.49 12.76
C PRO A 108 -37.14 37.45 12.58
N GLY A 109 -36.53 38.64 12.52
CA GLY A 109 -35.08 38.86 12.42
C GLY A 109 -34.31 38.84 13.77
N PRO A 110 -32.96 38.92 13.74
CA PRO A 110 -32.07 38.85 14.91
C PRO A 110 -31.46 40.23 15.26
N PRO A 111 -30.42 40.36 16.13
CA PRO A 111 -30.27 39.91 17.53
C PRO A 111 -29.90 41.09 18.47
N ARG A 112 -29.82 40.87 19.79
CA ARG A 112 -29.21 41.84 20.73
C ARG A 112 -28.12 41.21 21.61
N ARG A 113 -26.90 41.74 21.46
CA ARG A 113 -25.68 41.48 22.26
C ARG A 113 -25.84 41.96 23.70
N ARG A 114 -25.26 41.22 24.65
CA ARG A 114 -24.86 41.76 25.96
C ARG A 114 -23.49 41.19 26.34
N LYS A 115 -22.50 42.08 26.51
CA LYS A 115 -21.17 41.78 27.05
C LYS A 115 -21.25 41.69 28.57
N ARG A 116 -20.56 40.72 29.19
CA ARG A 116 -19.93 40.87 30.51
C ARG A 116 -18.75 39.91 30.68
N SER A 117 -17.77 40.45 31.38
CA SER A 117 -16.40 40.04 31.70
C SER A 117 -16.24 38.75 32.51
N TYR A 118 -15.20 37.97 32.20
CA TYR A 118 -14.53 37.06 33.15
C TYR A 118 -13.02 37.09 32.94
N LEU A 119 -12.33 37.95 33.70
CA LEU A 119 -10.86 38.02 33.77
C LEU A 119 -10.27 37.20 34.94
N ILE A 120 -11.06 36.28 35.52
CA ILE A 120 -10.62 35.44 36.66
C ILE A 120 -10.66 33.93 36.31
N GLY A 121 -11.21 33.54 35.15
CA GLY A 121 -11.23 32.14 34.69
C GLY A 121 -9.93 31.63 34.05
N GLY A 122 -9.08 32.54 33.56
CA GLY A 122 -7.85 32.17 32.81
C GLY A 122 -6.76 31.54 33.67
N ALA A 123 -6.61 31.96 34.92
CA ALA A 123 -5.58 31.43 35.82
C ALA A 123 -5.91 30.02 36.33
N VAL A 124 -7.20 29.73 36.58
CA VAL A 124 -7.66 28.40 36.99
C VAL A 124 -7.61 27.41 35.82
N ALA A 125 -7.94 27.85 34.60
CA ALA A 125 -7.79 27.04 33.40
C ALA A 125 -6.32 26.73 33.09
N ALA A 126 -5.41 27.70 33.23
CA ALA A 126 -3.97 27.48 33.02
C ALA A 126 -3.36 26.52 34.06
N ALA A 127 -3.75 26.63 35.34
CA ALA A 127 -3.30 25.70 36.37
C ALA A 127 -3.84 24.27 36.15
N ALA A 128 -5.10 24.14 35.71
CA ALA A 128 -5.67 22.84 35.35
C ALA A 128 -4.99 22.21 34.13
N ILE A 129 -4.59 23.02 33.14
CA ILE A 129 -3.85 22.56 31.96
C ILE A 129 -2.42 22.14 32.35
N ILE A 130 -1.75 22.87 33.24
CA ILE A 130 -0.39 22.48 33.71
C ILE A 130 -0.44 21.18 34.53
N VAL A 131 -1.45 21.00 35.38
CA VAL A 131 -1.63 19.73 36.12
C VAL A 131 -2.02 18.60 35.18
N ALA A 132 -2.86 18.85 34.17
CA ALA A 132 -3.18 17.87 33.13
C ALA A 132 -1.94 17.50 32.31
N LEU A 133 -1.11 18.47 31.91
CA LEU A 133 0.15 18.24 31.19
C LEU A 133 1.21 17.55 32.08
N ALA A 134 1.24 17.80 33.38
CA ALA A 134 2.11 17.10 34.32
C ALA A 134 1.64 15.65 34.56
N LEU A 135 0.32 15.40 34.58
CA LEU A 135 -0.26 14.05 34.67
C LEU A 135 -0.11 13.28 33.34
N ILE A 136 -0.24 13.94 32.20
CA ILE A 136 0.03 13.41 30.86
C ILE A 136 1.54 13.15 30.69
N GLY A 137 2.40 14.06 31.14
CA GLY A 137 3.85 13.87 31.19
C GLY A 137 4.27 12.72 32.11
N ARG A 138 3.59 12.55 33.25
CA ARG A 138 3.79 11.39 34.15
C ARG A 138 3.27 10.08 33.56
N ASN A 139 2.32 10.12 32.62
CA ASN A 139 1.87 8.96 31.85
C ASN A 139 2.71 8.73 30.58
N LEU A 140 3.35 9.75 30.01
CA LEU A 140 4.29 9.66 28.88
C LEU A 140 5.67 9.15 29.32
N PHE A 141 6.06 9.38 30.57
CA PHE A 141 7.31 8.88 31.18
C PHE A 141 7.07 7.82 32.26
N ARG A 142 5.85 7.26 32.34
CA ARG A 142 5.70 5.94 32.93
C ARG A 142 6.34 4.98 31.95
N SER A 143 7.41 4.32 32.38
CA SER A 143 7.77 3.00 31.87
C SER A 143 6.47 2.21 31.77
N VAL A 144 5.97 2.04 30.55
CA VAL A 144 4.87 1.13 30.24
C VAL A 144 5.25 -0.18 30.94
N PRO A 145 4.43 -0.70 31.87
CA PRO A 145 4.60 -2.07 32.29
C PRO A 145 4.57 -2.89 31.01
N ALA A 146 5.63 -3.64 30.72
CA ALA A 146 5.74 -4.51 29.57
C ALA A 146 4.70 -5.63 29.68
N ASP A 147 3.43 -5.31 29.45
CA ASP A 147 2.51 -6.24 28.85
C ASP A 147 2.99 -6.33 27.40
N SER A 148 3.73 -7.38 27.09
CA SER A 148 4.25 -7.62 25.75
C SER A 148 3.08 -7.63 24.77
N ALA A 149 3.22 -6.92 23.64
CA ALA A 149 2.26 -7.00 22.54
C ALA A 149 2.13 -8.44 22.01
N PHE A 150 3.16 -9.27 22.26
CA PHE A 150 3.23 -10.68 21.94
C PHE A 150 3.05 -11.57 23.18
N GLY A 151 2.59 -12.82 23.00
CA GLY A 151 2.36 -13.76 24.10
C GLY A 151 3.64 -14.27 24.79
N GLU A 152 3.45 -15.21 25.72
CA GLU A 152 4.54 -15.85 26.47
C GLU A 152 5.54 -16.63 25.60
N ASN A 153 5.16 -16.96 24.37
CA ASN A 153 5.93 -17.74 23.40
C ASN A 153 6.45 -16.86 22.25
N SER A 154 6.96 -15.68 22.57
CA SER A 154 7.43 -14.71 21.58
C SER A 154 8.95 -14.73 21.38
N VAL A 155 9.39 -14.69 20.12
CA VAL A 155 10.81 -14.76 19.75
C VAL A 155 11.17 -13.79 18.63
N ALA A 156 12.29 -13.10 18.80
CA ALA A 156 12.96 -12.35 17.73
C ALA A 156 14.22 -13.10 17.29
N VAL A 157 14.33 -13.44 16.00
CA VAL A 157 15.54 -14.03 15.41
C VAL A 157 16.45 -12.89 14.98
N MET A 158 17.59 -12.75 15.65
CA MET A 158 18.57 -11.70 15.34
C MET A 158 19.44 -12.11 14.16
N TYR A 159 20.15 -11.14 13.57
CA TYR A 159 21.15 -11.45 12.55
C TYR A 159 22.22 -12.39 13.10
N PHE A 160 22.61 -13.36 12.29
CA PHE A 160 23.70 -14.26 12.64
C PHE A 160 25.03 -13.60 12.28
N GLU A 161 25.94 -13.54 13.25
CA GLU A 161 27.32 -13.13 12.99
C GLU A 161 27.93 -14.04 11.91
N ASN A 162 28.44 -13.45 10.84
CA ASN A 162 28.90 -14.20 9.68
C ASN A 162 30.42 -14.19 9.56
N SER A 163 31.03 -15.36 9.71
CA SER A 163 32.46 -15.62 9.49
C SER A 163 32.65 -16.88 8.63
N SER A 164 31.69 -17.15 7.74
CA SER A 164 31.68 -18.34 6.87
C SER A 164 32.49 -18.18 5.58
N GLY A 165 32.77 -16.93 5.19
CA GLY A 165 33.36 -16.56 3.90
C GLY A 165 32.33 -16.34 2.78
N GLU A 166 31.05 -16.62 3.02
CA GLU A 166 29.95 -16.35 2.08
C GLU A 166 29.24 -15.06 2.48
N GLU A 167 29.06 -14.13 1.54
CA GLU A 167 28.39 -12.85 1.78
C GLU A 167 26.92 -13.04 2.18
N ASP A 168 26.44 -12.27 3.16
CA ASP A 168 25.05 -12.26 3.67
C ASP A 168 24.49 -13.59 4.20
N LEU A 169 25.26 -14.69 4.21
CA LEU A 169 24.78 -16.01 4.65
C LEU A 169 24.15 -15.99 6.05
N GLY A 170 24.71 -15.21 6.98
CA GLY A 170 24.14 -15.04 8.32
C GLY A 170 22.75 -14.38 8.31
N LYS A 171 22.53 -13.38 7.46
CA LYS A 171 21.22 -12.73 7.30
C LYS A 171 20.22 -13.68 6.64
N ILE A 172 20.65 -14.38 5.58
CA ILE A 172 19.83 -15.36 4.87
C ILE A 172 19.38 -16.48 5.80
N LEU A 173 20.30 -17.02 6.62
CA LEU A 173 19.98 -18.05 7.60
C LEU A 173 18.97 -17.55 8.65
N ALA A 174 19.16 -16.33 9.16
CA ALA A 174 18.23 -15.71 10.09
C ALA A 174 16.83 -15.53 9.48
N ASP A 175 16.75 -15.10 8.22
CA ASP A 175 15.48 -14.92 7.52
C ASP A 175 14.75 -16.25 7.26
N MET A 176 15.47 -17.28 6.79
CA MET A 176 14.91 -18.63 6.64
C MET A 176 14.40 -19.18 7.97
N LEU A 177 15.15 -18.99 9.05
CA LEU A 177 14.77 -19.46 10.39
C LEU A 177 13.56 -18.68 10.93
N THR A 178 13.51 -17.36 10.70
CA THR A 178 12.34 -16.52 11.03
C THR A 178 11.10 -17.02 10.30
N SER A 179 11.22 -17.28 9.00
CA SER A 179 10.14 -17.80 8.16
C SER A 179 9.65 -19.15 8.69
N ASN A 180 10.55 -20.10 8.95
CA ASN A 180 10.21 -21.43 9.45
C ASN A 180 9.57 -21.40 10.84
N LEU A 181 10.09 -20.61 11.78
CA LEU A 181 9.52 -20.48 13.12
C LEU A 181 8.15 -19.81 13.09
N SER A 182 7.91 -18.86 12.17
CA SER A 182 6.61 -18.20 12.01
C SER A 182 5.46 -19.13 11.58
N ARG A 183 5.79 -20.37 11.20
CA ARG A 183 4.82 -21.44 10.89
C ARG A 183 4.30 -22.15 12.12
N CYS A 184 4.96 -21.99 13.27
CA CYS A 184 4.49 -22.59 14.51
C CYS A 184 3.39 -21.71 15.10
N GLU A 185 2.13 -22.18 15.06
CA GLU A 185 0.95 -21.44 15.56
C GLU A 185 1.09 -21.03 17.04
N GLN A 186 1.89 -21.76 17.80
CA GLN A 186 2.13 -21.50 19.22
C GLN A 186 3.29 -20.52 19.47
N LEU A 187 3.96 -20.02 18.42
CA LEU A 187 5.06 -19.05 18.49
C LEU A 187 4.67 -17.70 17.85
N ASP A 188 4.90 -16.63 18.60
CA ASP A 188 4.84 -15.27 18.07
C ASP A 188 6.24 -14.86 17.59
N VAL A 189 6.47 -14.88 16.28
CA VAL A 189 7.78 -14.55 15.69
C VAL A 189 7.78 -13.15 15.11
N VAL A 190 8.74 -12.33 15.53
CA VAL A 190 8.92 -10.99 14.97
C VAL A 190 9.50 -11.08 13.56
N SER A 191 8.87 -10.38 12.61
CA SER A 191 9.34 -10.36 11.22
C SER A 191 10.68 -9.64 11.06
N SER A 192 11.49 -10.07 10.09
CA SER A 192 12.76 -9.42 9.72
C SER A 192 12.60 -7.92 9.43
N GLN A 193 11.47 -7.54 8.81
CA GLN A 193 11.15 -6.15 8.51
C GLN A 193 10.99 -5.31 9.79
N HIS A 194 10.23 -5.81 10.77
CA HIS A 194 10.03 -5.10 12.02
C HIS A 194 11.34 -4.92 12.80
N LEU A 195 12.23 -5.94 12.78
CA LEU A 195 13.56 -5.84 13.37
C LEU A 195 14.42 -4.78 12.65
N PHE A 196 14.34 -4.72 11.32
CA PHE A 196 15.00 -3.68 10.53
C PHE A 196 14.49 -2.28 10.90
N ASP A 197 13.17 -2.10 11.05
CA ASP A 197 12.58 -0.81 11.43
C ASP A 197 12.99 -0.38 12.84
N ILE A 198 13.10 -1.33 13.79
CA ILE A 198 13.68 -1.06 15.12
C ILE A 198 15.15 -0.62 15.02
N LEU A 199 15.97 -1.31 14.23
CA LEU A 199 17.37 -0.94 14.04
C LEU A 199 17.53 0.44 13.42
N LYS A 200 16.68 0.76 12.43
CA LYS A 200 16.59 2.08 11.81
C LYS A 200 16.38 3.16 12.87
N ARG A 201 15.40 2.97 13.76
CA ARG A 201 15.15 3.89 14.89
C ARG A 201 16.33 4.07 15.83
N MET A 202 17.09 3.01 16.06
CA MET A 202 18.27 3.04 16.91
C MET A 202 19.45 3.77 16.24
N GLY A 203 19.30 4.23 14.99
CA GLY A 203 20.36 4.85 14.19
C GLY A 203 21.40 3.84 13.72
N MET A 204 20.99 2.57 13.55
CA MET A 204 21.85 1.42 13.31
C MET A 204 21.53 0.72 11.99
N GLU A 205 21.42 1.51 10.92
CA GLU A 205 21.01 1.04 9.58
C GLU A 205 22.07 0.19 8.87
N ASP A 206 23.35 0.41 9.18
CA ASP A 206 24.51 -0.19 8.48
C ASP A 206 25.41 -1.04 9.39
N VAL A 207 24.87 -1.57 10.49
CA VAL A 207 25.69 -2.35 11.42
C VAL A 207 25.93 -3.76 10.86
N GLU A 208 27.16 -4.02 10.39
CA GLU A 208 27.60 -5.33 9.86
C GLU A 208 27.53 -6.46 10.90
N ALA A 209 27.62 -6.13 12.20
CA ALA A 209 27.54 -7.07 13.30
C ALA A 209 26.74 -6.50 14.49
N ILE A 210 25.59 -7.09 14.78
CA ILE A 210 24.80 -6.72 15.96
C ILE A 210 25.43 -7.36 17.19
N ASP A 211 26.09 -6.55 18.01
CA ASP A 211 26.54 -7.02 19.31
C ASP A 211 25.35 -7.37 20.22
N ARG A 212 25.62 -8.13 21.30
CA ARG A 212 24.58 -8.58 22.22
C ARG A 212 23.78 -7.44 22.87
N SER A 213 24.41 -6.28 23.09
CA SER A 213 23.75 -5.12 23.69
C SER A 213 22.73 -4.53 22.73
N VAL A 214 23.10 -4.38 21.45
CA VAL A 214 22.20 -3.92 20.40
C VAL A 214 21.07 -4.92 20.21
N ALA A 215 21.37 -6.22 20.09
CA ALA A 215 20.35 -7.26 19.96
C ALA A 215 19.34 -7.25 21.12
N THR A 216 19.82 -7.04 22.35
CA THR A 216 18.94 -6.92 23.52
C THR A 216 18.06 -5.67 23.40
N GLY A 217 18.63 -4.54 23.00
CA GLY A 217 17.88 -3.31 22.75
C GLY A 217 16.78 -3.50 21.69
N VAL A 218 17.10 -4.17 20.59
CA VAL A 218 16.13 -4.50 19.53
C VAL A 218 15.03 -5.39 20.08
N ALA A 219 15.37 -6.46 20.80
CA ALA A 219 14.39 -7.39 21.37
C ALA A 219 13.45 -6.72 22.38
N VAL A 220 13.97 -5.82 23.22
CA VAL A 220 13.19 -5.04 24.17
C VAL A 220 12.21 -4.12 23.45
N ASN A 221 12.65 -3.42 22.40
CA ASN A 221 11.78 -2.55 21.60
C ASN A 221 10.74 -3.35 20.78
N ALA A 222 11.08 -4.57 20.35
CA ALA A 222 10.15 -5.50 19.72
C ALA A 222 9.11 -6.06 20.71
N GLY A 223 9.34 -5.95 22.03
CA GLY A 223 8.43 -6.44 23.05
C GLY A 223 8.34 -7.97 23.14
N VAL A 224 9.39 -8.69 22.74
CA VAL A 224 9.44 -10.16 22.81
C VAL A 224 10.01 -10.69 24.13
N ARG A 225 9.60 -11.90 24.51
CA ARG A 225 10.14 -12.58 25.70
C ARG A 225 11.54 -13.15 25.47
N SER A 226 11.75 -13.73 24.29
CA SER A 226 12.98 -14.42 23.94
C SER A 226 13.61 -13.82 22.69
N MET A 227 14.93 -13.90 22.60
CA MET A 227 15.67 -13.59 21.37
C MET A 227 16.60 -14.75 21.02
N LEU A 228 16.77 -14.99 19.73
CA LEU A 228 17.71 -15.97 19.19
C LEU A 228 18.93 -15.24 18.64
N LEU A 229 20.08 -15.42 19.28
CA LEU A 229 21.37 -14.93 18.81
C LEU A 229 22.05 -16.03 18.01
N GLY A 230 22.73 -15.68 16.93
CA GLY A 230 23.33 -16.69 16.08
C GLY A 230 24.71 -16.34 15.55
N SER A 231 25.44 -17.36 15.15
CA SER A 231 26.72 -17.23 14.46
C SER A 231 26.86 -18.32 13.42
N ILE A 232 27.39 -18.01 12.25
CA ILE A 232 27.75 -18.98 11.22
C ILE A 232 29.21 -18.80 10.80
N TYR A 233 29.98 -19.89 10.81
CA TYR A 233 31.40 -19.87 10.49
C TYR A 233 31.86 -21.17 9.84
N ARG A 234 33.02 -21.13 9.17
CA ARG A 234 33.62 -22.30 8.52
C ARG A 234 34.93 -22.68 9.19
N VAL A 235 35.03 -23.92 9.66
CA VAL A 235 36.25 -24.48 10.27
C VAL A 235 36.51 -25.86 9.68
N GLY A 236 37.72 -26.07 9.15
CA GLY A 236 38.14 -27.38 8.61
C GLY A 236 37.29 -27.87 7.43
N GLY A 237 36.72 -26.95 6.64
CA GLY A 237 35.79 -27.27 5.55
C GLY A 237 34.34 -27.45 5.98
N THR A 238 34.05 -27.60 7.27
CA THR A 238 32.69 -27.71 7.81
C THR A 238 32.11 -26.32 8.12
N LEU A 239 30.94 -26.04 7.56
CA LEU A 239 30.09 -24.90 7.90
C LEU A 239 29.32 -25.23 9.18
N THR A 240 29.39 -24.38 10.19
CA THR A 240 28.71 -24.57 11.48
C THR A 240 27.86 -23.34 11.80
N ALA A 241 26.59 -23.56 12.10
CA ALA A 241 25.68 -22.54 12.60
C ALA A 241 25.32 -22.85 14.06
N ASN A 242 25.49 -21.86 14.92
CA ASN A 242 25.05 -21.91 16.32
C ASN A 242 23.90 -20.94 16.50
N ALA A 243 22.91 -21.34 17.29
CA ALA A 243 21.81 -20.48 17.72
C ALA A 243 21.67 -20.58 19.24
N GLN A 244 21.59 -19.44 19.91
CA GLN A 244 21.45 -19.33 21.37
C GLN A 244 20.15 -18.62 21.71
N LEU A 245 19.27 -19.34 22.40
CA LEU A 245 18.01 -18.79 22.88
C LEU A 245 18.23 -18.09 24.21
N CYS A 246 17.88 -16.81 24.30
CA CYS A 246 18.07 -15.97 25.48
C CYS A 246 16.74 -15.37 25.93
N ASP A 247 16.52 -15.33 27.24
CA ASP A 247 15.44 -14.54 27.84
C ASP A 247 15.85 -13.06 27.82
N VAL A 248 15.02 -12.21 27.21
CA VAL A 248 15.33 -10.80 26.95
C VAL A 248 15.38 -9.99 28.24
N ARG A 249 14.50 -10.32 29.20
CA ARG A 249 14.38 -9.57 30.47
C ARG A 249 15.55 -9.83 31.42
N THR A 250 16.00 -11.07 31.50
CA THR A 250 17.04 -11.52 32.44
C THR A 250 18.42 -11.64 31.79
N GLY A 251 18.48 -11.70 30.46
CA GLY A 251 19.70 -12.00 29.70
C GLY A 251 20.17 -13.45 29.82
N LYS A 252 19.41 -14.32 30.50
CA LYS A 252 19.80 -15.71 30.74
C LYS A 252 19.69 -16.53 29.46
N VAL A 253 20.72 -17.32 29.16
CA VAL A 253 20.68 -18.32 28.08
C VAL A 253 19.75 -19.46 28.52
N LEU A 254 18.68 -19.68 27.76
CA LEU A 254 17.69 -20.73 27.97
C LEU A 254 18.15 -22.05 27.34
N GLY A 255 18.88 -21.97 26.23
CA GLY A 255 19.49 -23.13 25.57
C GLY A 255 20.27 -22.73 24.32
N ALA A 256 20.87 -23.72 23.67
CA ALA A 256 21.58 -23.55 22.42
C ALA A 256 21.33 -24.73 21.47
N ALA A 257 21.26 -24.41 20.19
CA ALA A 257 21.15 -25.36 19.09
C ALA A 257 22.35 -25.20 18.16
N GLN A 258 22.72 -26.28 17.48
CA GLN A 258 23.83 -26.27 16.53
C GLN A 258 23.52 -27.17 15.34
N ALA A 259 23.81 -26.66 14.15
CA ALA A 259 23.74 -27.42 12.91
C ALA A 259 25.06 -27.33 12.14
N ARG A 260 25.37 -28.37 11.35
CA ARG A 260 26.59 -28.46 10.56
C ARG A 260 26.28 -28.90 9.14
N GLY A 261 27.02 -28.33 8.20
CA GLY A 261 26.98 -28.65 6.78
C GLY A 261 28.40 -28.69 6.22
N SER A 262 28.58 -29.32 5.08
CA SER A 262 29.86 -29.30 4.36
C SER A 262 29.89 -28.19 3.32
N ARG A 263 28.75 -27.93 2.68
CA ARG A 263 28.59 -26.95 1.61
C ARG A 263 27.57 -25.87 1.99
N VAL A 264 27.49 -24.81 1.21
CA VAL A 264 26.53 -23.72 1.45
C VAL A 264 25.10 -24.19 1.18
N GLU A 265 24.90 -25.11 0.23
CA GLU A 265 23.60 -25.70 -0.07
C GLU A 265 23.02 -26.52 1.08
N ASP A 266 23.87 -26.97 2.01
CA ASP A 266 23.42 -27.70 3.20
C ASP A 266 22.75 -26.74 4.22
N VAL A 267 22.72 -25.42 3.95
CA VAL A 267 22.08 -24.41 4.80
C VAL A 267 20.59 -24.70 5.04
N PHE A 268 19.89 -25.28 4.06
CA PHE A 268 18.48 -25.65 4.20
C PHE A 268 18.29 -26.70 5.30
N GLU A 269 19.07 -27.80 5.25
CA GLU A 269 19.05 -28.83 6.29
C GLU A 269 19.54 -28.30 7.65
N MET A 270 20.48 -27.36 7.63
CA MET A 270 20.94 -26.71 8.86
C MET A 270 19.84 -25.88 9.51
N VAL A 271 19.13 -25.06 8.73
CA VAL A 271 17.96 -24.30 9.21
C VAL A 271 16.88 -25.23 9.73
N ASN A 272 16.65 -26.37 9.08
CA ASN A 272 15.68 -27.37 9.51
C ASN A 272 15.99 -27.92 10.89
N THR A 273 17.25 -28.31 11.08
CA THR A 273 17.77 -28.79 12.37
C THR A 273 17.60 -27.71 13.44
N LEU A 274 18.06 -26.49 13.16
CA LEU A 274 17.94 -25.37 14.10
C LEU A 274 16.48 -25.04 14.44
N THR A 275 15.58 -25.09 13.47
CA THR A 275 14.15 -24.82 13.69
C THR A 275 13.56 -25.80 14.70
N ARG A 276 13.78 -27.11 14.50
CA ARG A 276 13.29 -28.15 15.41
C ARG A 276 13.87 -28.01 16.82
N ASP A 277 15.17 -27.76 16.90
CA ASP A 277 15.85 -27.59 18.18
C ASP A 277 15.34 -26.34 18.92
N VAL A 278 15.14 -25.22 18.22
CA VAL A 278 14.62 -23.98 18.80
C VAL A 278 13.18 -24.15 19.30
N ILE A 279 12.31 -24.81 18.53
CA ILE A 279 10.94 -25.13 18.98
C ILE A 279 10.97 -25.96 20.28
N THR A 280 11.85 -26.97 20.32
CA THR A 280 12.04 -27.81 21.50
C THR A 280 12.54 -27.00 22.70
N LEU A 281 13.51 -26.10 22.50
CA LEU A 281 14.05 -25.23 23.54
C LEU A 281 13.02 -24.23 24.08
N MET A 282 12.09 -23.78 23.23
CA MET A 282 10.98 -22.91 23.62
C MET A 282 9.90 -23.65 24.43
N GLY A 283 9.96 -24.98 24.53
CA GLY A 283 9.00 -25.78 25.29
C GLY A 283 7.62 -25.85 24.64
N VAL A 284 7.54 -25.61 23.34
CA VAL A 284 6.32 -25.60 22.55
C VAL A 284 6.06 -27.02 22.05
N ALA A 285 4.91 -27.60 22.42
CA ALA A 285 4.56 -28.96 22.01
C ALA A 285 4.14 -28.97 20.54
N SER A 286 4.82 -29.77 19.71
CA SER A 286 4.33 -30.11 18.37
C SER A 286 3.10 -31.01 18.53
N GLU A 287 1.91 -30.43 18.67
CA GLU A 287 0.65 -31.20 18.84
C GLU A 287 0.31 -32.07 17.62
N LYS A 288 0.90 -31.75 16.47
CA LYS A 288 0.96 -32.63 15.31
C LYS A 288 2.38 -33.16 15.18
N GLY A 289 2.53 -34.48 15.20
CA GLY A 289 3.82 -35.16 15.30
C GLY A 289 4.83 -34.70 14.25
N ASP A 290 6.10 -34.99 14.53
CA ASP A 290 7.31 -34.68 13.73
C ASP A 290 7.20 -34.96 12.21
N GLU A 291 6.17 -35.67 11.73
CA GLU A 291 5.90 -35.92 10.30
C GLU A 291 5.34 -34.72 9.53
N GLU A 292 4.75 -33.70 10.18
CA GLU A 292 4.12 -32.54 9.51
C GLU A 292 4.97 -31.27 9.50
N LEU A 293 6.03 -31.22 10.33
CA LEU A 293 7.19 -30.35 10.11
C LEU A 293 8.00 -30.92 8.92
N ARG A 294 7.39 -30.97 7.74
CA ARG A 294 8.13 -31.06 6.48
C ARG A 294 8.87 -29.75 6.31
N ILE A 295 10.04 -29.66 6.94
CA ILE A 295 10.93 -28.50 6.83
C ILE A 295 11.65 -28.49 5.46
N ASN A 296 11.08 -29.09 4.41
CA ASN A 296 11.69 -29.20 3.07
C ASN A 296 11.07 -28.27 2.03
N ASP A 297 10.33 -27.26 2.48
CA ASP A 297 9.59 -26.33 1.65
C ASP A 297 10.24 -24.95 1.71
N VAL A 298 11.52 -24.88 1.34
CA VAL A 298 11.94 -23.72 0.57
C VAL A 298 11.42 -23.98 -0.85
N THR A 299 10.64 -23.05 -1.39
CA THR A 299 10.10 -23.18 -2.75
C THR A 299 11.19 -23.23 -3.83
N THR A 300 12.46 -23.09 -3.45
CA THR A 300 13.66 -23.41 -4.22
C THR A 300 14.62 -24.31 -3.41
N ASN A 301 15.34 -25.21 -4.06
CA ASN A 301 16.49 -25.91 -3.45
C ASN A 301 17.83 -25.23 -3.80
N SER A 302 17.79 -24.06 -4.45
CA SER A 302 18.96 -23.30 -4.86
C SER A 302 19.20 -22.17 -3.87
N TYR A 303 20.30 -22.26 -3.13
CA TYR A 303 20.76 -21.18 -2.25
C TYR A 303 20.92 -19.86 -3.04
N GLU A 304 21.51 -19.93 -4.23
CA GLU A 304 21.73 -18.75 -5.08
C GLU A 304 20.40 -18.10 -5.50
N ALA A 305 19.39 -18.90 -5.88
CA ALA A 305 18.08 -18.34 -6.21
C ALA A 305 17.42 -17.67 -4.98
N TYR A 306 17.53 -18.31 -3.81
CA TYR A 306 17.00 -17.75 -2.57
C TYR A 306 17.71 -16.45 -2.15
N LYS A 307 19.03 -16.36 -2.34
CA LYS A 307 19.81 -15.15 -2.09
C LYS A 307 19.27 -13.96 -2.89
N HIS A 308 19.03 -14.15 -4.19
CA HIS A 308 18.41 -13.11 -5.03
C HIS A 308 16.97 -12.80 -4.60
N TYR A 309 16.18 -13.81 -4.22
CA TYR A 309 14.83 -13.59 -3.70
C TYR A 309 14.80 -12.70 -2.45
N VAL A 310 15.68 -12.94 -1.47
CA VAL A 310 15.76 -12.10 -0.26
C VAL A 310 16.16 -10.67 -0.62
N LYS A 311 17.15 -10.48 -1.49
CA LYS A 311 17.56 -9.15 -1.99
C LYS A 311 16.41 -8.41 -2.68
N GLY A 312 15.56 -9.11 -3.41
CA GLY A 312 14.35 -8.53 -4.02
C GLY A 312 13.42 -7.91 -2.98
N TRP A 313 13.19 -8.59 -1.86
CA TRP A 313 12.38 -8.06 -0.75
C TRP A 313 13.06 -6.91 -0.01
N GLU A 314 14.39 -6.93 0.15
CA GLU A 314 15.13 -5.78 0.71
C GLU A 314 14.93 -4.52 -0.15
N HIS A 315 14.93 -4.67 -1.47
CA HIS A 315 14.61 -3.58 -2.38
C HIS A 315 13.16 -3.10 -2.25
N ILE A 316 12.19 -4.01 -2.05
CA ILE A 316 10.79 -3.64 -1.75
C ILE A 316 10.72 -2.77 -0.49
N ASN A 317 11.43 -3.14 0.57
CA ASN A 317 11.43 -2.38 1.84
C ASN A 317 12.02 -0.97 1.67
N ARG A 318 12.86 -0.77 0.67
CA ARG A 318 13.43 0.53 0.28
C ARG A 318 12.66 1.22 -0.85
N PHE A 319 11.46 0.74 -1.19
CA PHE A 319 10.62 1.25 -2.29
C PHE A 319 11.31 1.21 -3.67
N ALA A 320 12.32 0.36 -3.84
CA ALA A 320 13.11 0.21 -5.07
C ALA A 320 12.52 -0.89 -5.97
N TRP A 321 11.27 -0.71 -6.42
CA TRP A 321 10.47 -1.72 -7.14
C TRP A 321 11.14 -2.31 -8.39
N LYS A 322 11.83 -1.48 -9.18
CA LYS A 322 12.52 -1.93 -10.38
C LYS A 322 13.70 -2.86 -10.05
N SER A 323 14.46 -2.53 -9.01
CA SER A 323 15.56 -3.36 -8.53
C SER A 323 15.03 -4.66 -7.92
N ALA A 324 13.93 -4.59 -7.16
CA ALA A 324 13.26 -5.77 -6.64
C ALA A 324 12.84 -6.75 -7.74
N TRP A 325 12.22 -6.25 -8.81
CA TRP A 325 11.84 -7.05 -9.96
C TRP A 325 13.05 -7.73 -10.63
N ALA A 326 14.15 -7.00 -10.83
CA ALA A 326 15.37 -7.56 -11.41
C ALA A 326 15.97 -8.71 -10.58
N GLU A 327 15.98 -8.58 -9.25
CA GLU A 327 16.43 -9.64 -8.34
C GLU A 327 15.51 -10.88 -8.40
N PHE A 328 14.19 -10.70 -8.47
CA PHE A 328 13.27 -11.83 -8.64
C PHE A 328 13.44 -12.54 -9.99
N GLU A 329 13.66 -11.81 -11.07
CA GLU A 329 13.95 -12.40 -12.39
C GLU A 329 15.26 -13.20 -12.37
N GLU A 330 16.28 -12.72 -11.68
CA GLU A 330 17.55 -13.45 -11.54
C GLU A 330 17.38 -14.73 -10.70
N ALA A 331 16.58 -14.68 -9.63
CA ALA A 331 16.19 -15.87 -8.87
C ALA A 331 15.49 -16.91 -9.77
N LEU A 332 14.58 -16.47 -10.65
CA LEU A 332 13.87 -17.32 -11.61
C LEU A 332 14.76 -17.85 -12.74
N ARG A 333 15.79 -17.10 -13.14
CA ARG A 333 16.81 -17.55 -14.09
C ARG A 333 17.61 -18.73 -13.52
N ILE A 334 17.89 -18.70 -12.23
CA ILE A 334 18.63 -19.75 -11.52
C ILE A 334 17.73 -20.94 -11.22
N ASP A 335 16.52 -20.70 -10.70
CA ASP A 335 15.52 -21.73 -10.41
C ASP A 335 14.14 -21.29 -10.92
N SER A 336 13.81 -21.74 -12.14
CA SER A 336 12.53 -21.44 -12.78
C SER A 336 11.34 -22.13 -12.12
N THR A 337 11.57 -23.05 -11.18
CA THR A 337 10.52 -23.73 -10.40
C THR A 337 10.22 -23.04 -9.06
N PHE A 338 10.89 -21.90 -8.77
CA PHE A 338 10.73 -21.17 -7.52
C PHE A 338 9.39 -20.42 -7.46
N ALA A 339 8.36 -21.07 -6.91
CA ALA A 339 6.99 -20.57 -6.90
C ALA A 339 6.85 -19.19 -6.24
N MET A 340 7.57 -18.93 -5.15
CA MET A 340 7.52 -17.64 -4.45
C MET A 340 8.22 -16.51 -5.21
N ALA A 341 9.28 -16.79 -5.98
CA ALA A 341 9.89 -15.80 -6.85
C ALA A 341 8.94 -15.39 -7.99
N HIS A 342 8.22 -16.35 -8.59
CA HIS A 342 7.14 -16.06 -9.54
C HIS A 342 6.04 -15.20 -8.90
N THR A 343 5.62 -15.55 -7.69
CA THR A 343 4.59 -14.81 -6.94
C THR A 343 5.03 -13.39 -6.60
N SER A 344 6.29 -13.20 -6.22
CA SER A 344 6.85 -11.89 -5.86
C SER A 344 7.08 -11.01 -7.09
N SER A 345 7.46 -11.60 -8.23
CA SER A 345 7.49 -10.90 -9.52
C SER A 345 6.08 -10.42 -9.91
N ALA A 346 5.06 -11.27 -9.76
CA ALA A 346 3.65 -10.89 -9.96
C ALA A 346 3.18 -9.81 -8.97
N PHE A 347 3.64 -9.84 -7.72
CA PHE A 347 3.34 -8.83 -6.70
C PHE A 347 3.86 -7.45 -7.10
N VAL A 348 5.15 -7.33 -7.44
CA VAL A 348 5.75 -6.03 -7.81
C VAL A 348 5.02 -5.42 -9.01
N THR A 349 4.72 -6.24 -10.00
CA THR A 349 4.09 -5.79 -11.25
C THR A 349 2.60 -5.49 -11.08
N THR A 350 1.85 -6.24 -10.27
CA THR A 350 0.40 -6.02 -10.07
C THR A 350 0.12 -4.86 -9.12
N ILE A 351 0.90 -4.72 -8.05
CA ILE A 351 0.62 -3.75 -6.99
C ILE A 351 1.26 -2.39 -7.30
N PHE A 352 2.44 -2.34 -7.94
CA PHE A 352 3.22 -1.10 -8.05
C PHE A 352 3.42 -0.56 -9.47
N LYS A 353 3.11 -1.32 -10.54
CA LYS A 353 3.27 -0.80 -11.90
C LYS A 353 2.21 0.27 -12.17
N SER A 354 2.67 1.53 -12.26
CA SER A 354 1.84 2.74 -12.38
C SER A 354 1.11 2.90 -13.73
N ASN A 355 1.11 1.89 -14.60
CA ASN A 355 0.41 1.97 -15.87
C ASN A 355 -0.35 0.66 -16.14
N PRO A 356 -1.69 0.65 -15.94
CA PRO A 356 -2.55 -0.44 -16.39
C PRO A 356 -2.74 -0.36 -17.92
N THR A 357 -1.66 -0.29 -18.70
CA THR A 357 -1.73 -0.41 -20.15
C THR A 357 -1.87 -1.89 -20.50
N SER A 358 -3.14 -2.31 -20.58
CA SER A 358 -3.76 -3.35 -21.42
C SER A 358 -3.15 -4.75 -21.60
N ASP A 359 -1.97 -5.08 -21.08
CA ASP A 359 -1.39 -6.41 -21.30
C ASP A 359 -0.83 -7.01 -19.99
N LEU A 360 -1.73 -7.60 -19.20
CA LEU A 360 -1.41 -8.40 -17.98
C LEU A 360 -0.69 -9.73 -18.32
N GLY A 361 0.02 -9.80 -19.45
CA GLY A 361 0.62 -11.01 -19.98
C GLY A 361 1.69 -11.59 -19.05
N PRO A 362 2.73 -10.82 -18.68
CA PRO A 362 3.79 -11.30 -17.80
C PRO A 362 3.31 -11.68 -16.40
N GLU A 363 2.38 -10.90 -15.82
CA GLU A 363 1.90 -11.13 -14.45
C GLU A 363 1.02 -12.39 -14.35
N ARG A 364 0.17 -12.63 -15.37
CA ARG A 364 -0.64 -13.86 -15.48
C ARG A 364 0.21 -15.09 -15.70
N GLU A 365 1.26 -14.97 -16.51
CA GLU A 365 2.19 -16.07 -16.74
C GLU A 365 2.97 -16.42 -15.47
N ALA A 366 3.48 -15.40 -14.76
CA ALA A 366 4.16 -15.58 -13.49
C ALA A 366 3.27 -16.30 -12.47
N ILE A 367 2.01 -15.87 -12.29
CA ILE A 367 1.13 -16.53 -11.32
C ILE A 367 0.71 -17.94 -11.76
N ARG A 368 0.54 -18.18 -13.07
CA ARG A 368 0.32 -19.53 -13.61
C ARG A 368 1.49 -20.46 -13.26
N MET A 369 2.72 -19.98 -13.39
CA MET A 369 3.92 -20.73 -13.02
C MET A 369 4.05 -20.91 -11.50
N ALA A 370 3.71 -19.90 -10.71
CA ALA A 370 3.65 -20.02 -9.25
C ALA A 370 2.70 -21.14 -8.82
N LYS A 371 1.46 -21.17 -9.35
CA LYS A 371 0.47 -22.24 -9.06
C LYS A 371 0.93 -23.61 -9.56
N LYS A 372 1.60 -23.67 -10.72
CA LYS A 372 2.16 -24.93 -11.24
C LYS A 372 3.23 -25.52 -10.30
N HIS A 373 4.02 -24.67 -9.65
CA HIS A 373 5.12 -25.08 -8.79
C HIS A 373 4.81 -24.99 -7.30
N SER A 374 3.56 -24.76 -6.91
CA SER A 374 3.14 -24.57 -5.51
C SER A 374 2.99 -25.88 -4.73
N GLU A 375 3.34 -27.03 -5.29
CA GLU A 375 3.27 -28.33 -4.60
C GLU A 375 4.13 -28.36 -3.33
N ARG A 376 5.23 -27.61 -3.36
CA ARG A 376 6.19 -27.43 -2.25
C ARG A 376 5.99 -26.13 -1.49
N ALA A 377 4.90 -25.40 -1.77
CA ALA A 377 4.60 -24.18 -1.05
C ALA A 377 3.90 -24.54 0.27
N THR A 378 4.24 -23.82 1.32
CA THR A 378 3.58 -23.92 2.63
C THR A 378 2.11 -23.51 2.54
N GLU A 379 1.29 -23.80 3.54
CA GLU A 379 -0.10 -23.31 3.57
C GLU A 379 -0.18 -21.79 3.47
N LYS A 380 0.63 -21.06 4.24
CA LYS A 380 0.71 -19.60 4.21
C LYS A 380 1.17 -19.07 2.84
N GLU A 381 2.13 -19.73 2.20
CA GLU A 381 2.57 -19.37 0.85
C GLU A 381 1.50 -19.68 -0.20
N ARG A 382 0.78 -20.80 -0.09
CA ARG A 382 -0.35 -21.13 -0.99
C ARG A 382 -1.45 -20.09 -0.88
N TYR A 383 -1.75 -19.62 0.33
CA TYR A 383 -2.64 -18.49 0.53
C TYR A 383 -2.14 -17.22 -0.18
N PHE A 384 -0.86 -16.90 -0.05
CA PHE A 384 -0.28 -15.73 -0.73
C PHE A 384 -0.34 -15.86 -2.26
N ILE A 385 0.00 -17.03 -2.81
CA ILE A 385 -0.14 -17.36 -4.24
C ILE A 385 -1.58 -17.17 -4.70
N GLU A 386 -2.55 -17.67 -3.96
CA GLU A 386 -3.97 -17.57 -4.33
C GLU A 386 -4.48 -16.12 -4.25
N VAL A 387 -4.12 -15.36 -3.22
CA VAL A 387 -4.46 -13.92 -3.14
C VAL A 387 -3.85 -13.15 -4.31
N MET A 388 -2.61 -13.46 -4.67
CA MET A 388 -1.95 -12.81 -5.80
C MET A 388 -2.59 -13.17 -7.14
N ASP A 389 -3.01 -14.42 -7.33
CA ASP A 389 -3.80 -14.84 -8.49
C ASP A 389 -5.10 -14.05 -8.60
N GLN A 390 -5.81 -13.90 -7.47
CA GLN A 390 -7.05 -13.14 -7.41
C GLN A 390 -6.79 -11.64 -7.70
N PHE A 391 -5.69 -11.06 -7.23
CA PHE A 391 -5.30 -9.69 -7.58
C PHE A 391 -4.94 -9.49 -9.05
N VAL A 392 -4.15 -10.41 -9.64
CA VAL A 392 -3.81 -10.38 -11.07
C VAL A 392 -5.07 -10.45 -11.94
N HIS A 393 -6.08 -11.21 -11.50
CA HIS A 393 -7.37 -11.33 -12.18
C HIS A 393 -8.41 -10.29 -11.76
N ARG A 394 -8.06 -9.36 -10.85
CA ARG A 394 -8.93 -8.31 -10.31
C ARG A 394 -10.18 -8.84 -9.58
N GLU A 395 -10.08 -10.03 -9.02
CA GLU A 395 -11.10 -10.70 -8.21
C GLU A 395 -11.00 -10.26 -6.75
N TYR A 396 -11.06 -8.95 -6.49
CA TYR A 396 -10.74 -8.38 -5.18
C TYR A 396 -11.70 -8.83 -4.06
N GLU A 397 -12.97 -9.12 -4.35
CA GLU A 397 -13.88 -9.69 -3.35
C GLU A 397 -13.44 -11.07 -2.88
N ARG A 398 -12.95 -11.91 -3.79
CA ARG A 398 -12.39 -13.23 -3.46
C ARG A 398 -11.08 -13.09 -2.69
N ALA A 399 -10.22 -12.16 -3.11
CA ALA A 399 -8.97 -11.84 -2.41
C ALA A 399 -9.20 -11.46 -0.96
N VAL A 400 -10.20 -10.60 -0.69
CA VAL A 400 -10.57 -10.21 0.67
C VAL A 400 -11.08 -11.40 1.49
N GLU A 401 -11.88 -12.29 0.91
CA GLU A 401 -12.36 -13.47 1.65
C GLU A 401 -11.22 -14.42 1.99
N THR A 402 -10.34 -14.71 1.03
CA THR A 402 -9.12 -15.50 1.27
C THR A 402 -8.26 -14.85 2.36
N CYS A 403 -8.10 -13.52 2.35
CA CYS A 403 -7.37 -12.81 3.41
C CYS A 403 -8.06 -12.90 4.79
N ARG A 404 -9.39 -13.01 4.88
CA ARG A 404 -10.09 -13.24 6.15
C ARG A 404 -9.82 -14.63 6.70
N GLU A 405 -9.82 -15.64 5.84
CA GLU A 405 -9.43 -17.01 6.22
C GLU A 405 -7.97 -17.03 6.72
N MET A 406 -7.07 -16.37 5.99
CA MET A 406 -5.68 -16.18 6.42
C MET A 406 -5.57 -15.44 7.75
N ALA A 407 -6.41 -14.44 8.00
CA ALA A 407 -6.37 -13.67 9.25
C ALA A 407 -6.89 -14.50 10.44
N ALA A 408 -7.81 -15.44 10.20
CA ALA A 408 -8.24 -16.39 11.23
C ALA A 408 -7.12 -17.40 11.57
N ALA A 409 -6.36 -17.87 10.59
CA ALA A 409 -5.24 -18.78 10.78
C ALA A 409 -3.96 -18.09 11.30
N TYR A 410 -3.74 -16.84 10.90
CA TYR A 410 -2.54 -16.06 11.21
C TYR A 410 -2.90 -14.65 11.72
N PRO A 411 -3.49 -14.53 12.92
CA PRO A 411 -4.07 -13.28 13.42
C PRO A 411 -3.08 -12.14 13.67
N ASN A 412 -1.78 -12.45 13.77
CA ASN A 412 -0.70 -11.49 13.96
C ASN A 412 0.09 -11.21 12.65
N SER A 413 -0.42 -11.65 11.49
CA SER A 413 0.26 -11.47 10.20
C SER A 413 -0.03 -10.09 9.60
N ARG A 414 0.93 -9.16 9.77
CA ARG A 414 0.88 -7.81 9.15
C ARG A 414 0.60 -7.87 7.64
N ALA A 415 1.29 -8.76 6.92
CA ALA A 415 1.13 -8.93 5.48
C ALA A 415 -0.30 -9.31 5.09
N THR A 416 -0.98 -10.15 5.89
CA THR A 416 -2.36 -10.56 5.65
C THR A 416 -3.32 -9.36 5.71
N TYR A 417 -3.22 -8.54 6.76
CA TYR A 417 -4.05 -7.34 6.88
C TYR A 417 -3.72 -6.30 5.80
N GLY A 418 -2.45 -6.17 5.43
CA GLY A 418 -2.03 -5.29 4.33
C GLY A 418 -2.66 -5.69 2.99
N LEU A 419 -2.64 -6.98 2.64
CA LEU A 419 -3.30 -7.49 1.43
C LEU A 419 -4.82 -7.30 1.51
N MET A 420 -5.43 -7.59 2.65
CA MET A 420 -6.86 -7.34 2.86
C MET A 420 -7.22 -5.86 2.65
N ALA A 421 -6.40 -4.95 3.17
CA ALA A 421 -6.58 -3.52 3.03
C ALA A 421 -6.45 -3.07 1.57
N VAL A 422 -5.47 -3.59 0.82
CA VAL A 422 -5.33 -3.37 -0.63
C VAL A 422 -6.55 -3.91 -1.40
N GLY A 423 -7.08 -5.07 -1.02
CA GLY A 423 -8.30 -5.62 -1.61
C GLY A 423 -9.50 -4.69 -1.40
N TYR A 424 -9.73 -4.24 -0.16
CA TYR A 424 -10.79 -3.26 0.13
C TYR A 424 -10.58 -1.92 -0.57
N PHE A 425 -9.33 -1.47 -0.69
CA PHE A 425 -8.96 -0.27 -1.42
C PHE A 425 -9.39 -0.40 -2.88
N ASN A 426 -9.00 -1.46 -3.59
CA ASN A 426 -9.38 -1.64 -5.00
C ASN A 426 -10.91 -1.80 -5.22
N LEU A 427 -11.65 -2.25 -4.21
CA LEU A 427 -13.11 -2.30 -4.21
C LEU A 427 -13.80 -0.95 -3.95
N GLY A 428 -13.04 0.09 -3.58
CA GLY A 428 -13.58 1.37 -3.14
C GLY A 428 -14.20 1.34 -1.74
N TYR A 429 -13.98 0.27 -0.97
CA TYR A 429 -14.44 0.14 0.41
C TYR A 429 -13.45 0.80 1.38
N TRP A 430 -13.19 2.10 1.17
CA TRP A 430 -12.14 2.88 1.86
C TRP A 430 -12.22 2.82 3.38
N ARG A 431 -13.43 2.79 3.96
CA ARG A 431 -13.61 2.69 5.42
C ARG A 431 -13.13 1.34 5.98
N LYS A 432 -13.39 0.23 5.26
CA LYS A 432 -12.87 -1.10 5.61
C LYS A 432 -11.38 -1.22 5.36
N ALA A 433 -10.87 -0.57 4.30
CA ALA A 433 -9.44 -0.49 4.05
C ALA A 433 -8.72 0.20 5.22
N ILE A 434 -9.27 1.32 5.73
CA ILE A 434 -8.75 2.00 6.93
C ILE A 434 -8.73 1.08 8.14
N GLU A 435 -9.80 0.33 8.42
CA GLU A 435 -9.83 -0.62 9.55
C GLU A 435 -8.72 -1.67 9.45
N ALA A 436 -8.47 -2.19 8.25
CA ALA A 436 -7.40 -3.15 7.99
C ALA A 436 -6.01 -2.51 8.09
N TRP A 437 -5.81 -1.28 7.60
CA TRP A 437 -4.57 -0.53 7.80
C TRP A 437 -4.33 -0.16 9.26
N ASP A 438 -5.38 0.12 10.03
CA ASP A 438 -5.27 0.38 11.47
C ASP A 438 -4.86 -0.89 12.23
N HIS A 439 -5.24 -2.09 11.75
CA HIS A 439 -4.70 -3.35 12.29
C HIS A 439 -3.21 -3.52 11.95
N VAL A 440 -2.80 -3.20 10.73
CA VAL A 440 -1.37 -3.17 10.36
C VAL A 440 -0.61 -2.23 11.30
N LEU A 441 -1.12 -1.03 11.55
CA LEU A 441 -0.51 -0.04 12.43
C LEU A 441 -0.58 -0.41 13.92
N ALA A 442 -1.51 -1.27 14.33
CA ALA A 442 -1.55 -1.81 15.69
C ALA A 442 -0.46 -2.87 15.91
N LEU A 443 -0.16 -3.66 14.88
CA LEU A 443 0.93 -4.64 14.88
C LEU A 443 2.29 -3.96 14.68
N ASP A 444 2.35 -2.93 13.84
CA ASP A 444 3.54 -2.15 13.54
C ASP A 444 3.21 -0.65 13.38
N PRO A 445 3.34 0.14 14.47
CA PRO A 445 3.03 1.56 14.46
C PRO A 445 3.90 2.41 13.52
N GLU A 446 4.93 1.84 12.90
CA GLU A 446 5.90 2.53 12.05
C GLU A 446 5.82 2.13 10.58
N ASP A 447 4.83 1.30 10.23
CA ASP A 447 4.57 0.94 8.84
C ASP A 447 4.17 2.18 8.02
N GLY A 448 5.15 2.77 7.33
CA GLY A 448 4.91 3.95 6.52
C GLY A 448 4.01 3.68 5.33
N ASN A 449 4.02 2.48 4.75
CA ASN A 449 3.11 2.14 3.66
C ASN A 449 1.65 2.14 4.16
N ALA A 450 1.40 1.62 5.36
CA ALA A 450 0.08 1.69 5.99
C ALA A 450 -0.38 3.14 6.22
N TYR A 451 0.50 4.02 6.72
CA TYR A 451 0.17 5.45 6.83
C TYR A 451 -0.15 6.09 5.49
N ASN A 452 0.64 5.79 4.46
CA ASN A 452 0.43 6.30 3.10
C ASN A 452 -0.94 5.86 2.54
N MET A 453 -1.20 4.56 2.55
CA MET A 453 -2.43 3.99 2.01
C MET A 453 -3.67 4.43 2.81
N ARG A 454 -3.55 4.55 4.13
CA ARG A 454 -4.60 5.13 4.99
C ARG A 454 -4.85 6.60 4.67
N ALA A 455 -3.81 7.39 4.37
CA ALA A 455 -3.96 8.79 3.96
C ALA A 455 -4.78 8.91 2.67
N TYR A 456 -4.47 8.10 1.65
CA TYR A 456 -5.26 8.05 0.42
C TYR A 456 -6.71 7.61 0.68
N CYS A 457 -6.95 6.61 1.53
CA CYS A 457 -8.31 6.22 1.89
C CYS A 457 -9.11 7.38 2.51
N TYR A 458 -8.50 8.15 3.41
CA TYR A 458 -9.14 9.35 3.97
C TYR A 458 -9.37 10.43 2.92
N ALA A 459 -8.41 10.66 2.01
CA ALA A 459 -8.53 11.63 0.94
C ALA A 459 -9.69 11.28 -0.01
N TYR A 460 -9.85 10.01 -0.41
CA TYR A 460 -10.99 9.55 -1.22
C TYR A 460 -12.34 9.65 -0.51
N LEU A 461 -12.34 9.64 0.83
CA LEU A 461 -13.53 9.90 1.63
C LEU A 461 -13.80 11.40 1.85
N GLY A 462 -12.89 12.28 1.42
CA GLY A 462 -12.92 13.72 1.70
C GLY A 462 -12.59 14.08 3.16
N GLU A 463 -12.10 13.13 3.96
CA GLU A 463 -11.68 13.33 5.35
C GLU A 463 -10.26 13.91 5.41
N TYR A 464 -10.04 15.05 4.75
CA TYR A 464 -8.70 15.57 4.46
C TYR A 464 -7.84 15.89 5.68
N ASP A 465 -8.42 16.34 6.81
CA ASP A 465 -7.66 16.59 8.03
C ASP A 465 -6.95 15.32 8.53
N LYS A 466 -7.63 14.17 8.41
CA LYS A 466 -7.05 12.87 8.76
C LYS A 466 -6.06 12.40 7.70
N ALA A 467 -6.31 12.68 6.42
CA ALA A 467 -5.35 12.38 5.36
C ALA A 467 -4.02 13.13 5.58
N ILE A 468 -4.09 14.42 5.92
CA ILE A 468 -2.91 15.23 6.24
C ILE A 468 -2.21 14.73 7.51
N GLN A 469 -2.96 14.30 8.53
CA GLN A 469 -2.36 13.67 9.71
C GLN A 469 -1.62 12.38 9.35
N SER A 470 -2.25 11.49 8.55
CA SER A 470 -1.64 10.23 8.15
C SER A 470 -0.40 10.43 7.28
N VAL A 471 -0.41 11.37 6.33
CA VAL A 471 0.79 11.66 5.53
C VAL A 471 1.89 12.34 6.35
N GLY A 472 1.53 13.16 7.35
CA GLY A 472 2.47 13.69 8.32
C GLY A 472 3.17 12.60 9.13
N ASN A 473 2.43 11.58 9.57
CA ASN A 473 3.01 10.39 10.19
C ASN A 473 3.91 9.63 9.23
N TYR A 474 3.52 9.48 7.96
CA TYR A 474 4.34 8.84 6.92
C TYR A 474 5.71 9.54 6.74
N ILE A 475 5.71 10.88 6.65
CA ILE A 475 6.94 11.68 6.61
C ILE A 475 7.75 11.52 7.90
N ALA A 476 7.09 11.46 9.06
CA ALA A 476 7.78 11.30 10.35
C ALA A 476 8.51 9.96 10.48
N VAL A 477 7.94 8.87 9.95
CA VAL A 477 8.57 7.54 9.98
C VAL A 477 9.60 7.34 8.85
N MET A 478 9.47 8.08 7.74
CA MET A 478 10.39 8.01 6.59
C MET A 478 10.72 9.40 6.01
N PRO A 479 11.49 10.24 6.74
CA PRO A 479 11.71 11.64 6.38
C PRO A 479 12.62 11.84 5.15
N ASP A 480 13.36 10.80 4.76
CA ASP A 480 14.40 10.79 3.71
C ASP A 480 13.96 10.07 2.43
N VAL A 481 12.71 9.63 2.36
CA VAL A 481 12.17 8.90 1.21
C VAL A 481 11.33 9.83 0.33
N SER A 482 11.74 10.03 -0.93
CA SER A 482 11.03 10.90 -1.89
C SER A 482 9.53 10.59 -1.98
N ASN A 483 9.12 9.33 -1.82
CA ASN A 483 7.72 8.93 -1.91
C ASN A 483 6.81 9.57 -0.84
N THR A 484 7.34 9.97 0.33
CA THR A 484 6.52 10.54 1.41
C THR A 484 6.02 11.94 1.08
N TYR A 485 6.86 12.77 0.47
CA TYR A 485 6.51 14.12 0.05
C TYR A 485 5.61 14.12 -1.20
N ASP A 486 5.77 13.15 -2.09
CA ASP A 486 4.93 13.00 -3.29
C ASP A 486 3.46 12.76 -2.91
N SER A 487 3.19 11.82 -1.99
CA SER A 487 1.84 11.59 -1.46
C SER A 487 1.25 12.85 -0.81
N ALA A 488 2.04 13.62 -0.06
CA ALA A 488 1.59 14.85 0.57
C ALA A 488 1.21 15.91 -0.48
N CYS A 489 2.03 16.09 -1.52
CA CYS A 489 1.73 16.95 -2.66
C CYS A 489 0.42 16.56 -3.34
N GLU A 490 0.24 15.27 -3.66
CA GLU A 490 -0.96 14.76 -4.31
C GLU A 490 -2.21 14.99 -3.46
N ILE A 491 -2.14 14.75 -2.14
CA ILE A 491 -3.26 15.01 -1.23
C ILE A 491 -3.61 16.50 -1.19
N TYR A 492 -2.63 17.40 -1.12
CA TYR A 492 -2.91 18.84 -1.18
C TYR A 492 -3.46 19.28 -2.54
N ILE A 493 -3.03 18.68 -3.65
CA ILE A 493 -3.61 18.91 -4.98
C ILE A 493 -5.06 18.44 -5.04
N MET A 494 -5.39 17.26 -4.48
CA MET A 494 -6.77 16.77 -4.38
C MET A 494 -7.68 17.66 -3.52
N MET A 495 -7.10 18.46 -2.61
CA MET A 495 -7.79 19.48 -1.82
C MET A 495 -7.91 20.83 -2.53
N GLU A 496 -7.35 20.96 -3.74
CA GLU A 496 -7.17 22.25 -4.45
C GLU A 496 -6.33 23.27 -3.66
N ARG A 497 -5.52 22.80 -2.71
CA ARG A 497 -4.62 23.61 -1.88
C ARG A 497 -3.24 23.70 -2.52
N TYR A 498 -3.19 24.35 -3.68
CA TYR A 498 -1.99 24.42 -4.51
C TYR A 498 -0.80 25.12 -3.84
N ASP A 499 -1.02 26.06 -2.93
CA ASP A 499 0.06 26.71 -2.14
C ASP A 499 0.70 25.78 -1.13
N ASP A 500 -0.09 24.92 -0.50
CA ASP A 500 0.43 23.90 0.40
C ASP A 500 1.22 22.83 -0.36
N ALA A 501 0.68 22.36 -1.49
CA ALA A 501 1.38 21.41 -2.36
C ALA A 501 2.73 21.96 -2.84
N TYR A 502 2.78 23.26 -3.20
CA TYR A 502 4.04 23.89 -3.65
C TYR A 502 5.06 23.95 -2.51
N ARG A 503 4.63 24.30 -1.29
CA ARG A 503 5.51 24.30 -0.11
C ARG A 503 6.06 22.92 0.22
N VAL A 504 5.25 21.88 0.09
CA VAL A 504 5.74 20.49 0.27
C VAL A 504 6.81 20.16 -0.78
N CYS A 505 6.65 20.58 -2.04
CA CYS A 505 7.71 20.42 -3.03
C CYS A 505 9.00 21.16 -2.64
N GLU A 506 8.89 22.36 -2.08
CA GLU A 506 10.06 23.11 -1.59
C GLU A 506 10.73 22.44 -0.39
N ASP A 507 9.95 21.88 0.54
CA ASP A 507 10.46 21.09 1.66
C ASP A 507 11.21 19.85 1.14
N ALA A 508 10.63 19.13 0.17
CA ALA A 508 11.24 17.96 -0.44
C ALA A 508 12.58 18.29 -1.13
N LEU A 509 12.62 19.39 -1.89
CA LEU A 509 13.84 19.85 -2.57
C LEU A 509 14.90 20.41 -1.61
N ARG A 510 14.51 20.84 -0.40
CA ARG A 510 15.47 21.17 0.67
C ARG A 510 16.11 19.93 1.28
N VAL A 511 15.38 18.83 1.35
CA VAL A 511 15.93 17.53 1.80
C VAL A 511 16.87 16.96 0.74
N ASN A 512 16.43 16.91 -0.52
CA ASN A 512 17.26 16.46 -1.62
C ASN A 512 16.98 17.28 -2.90
N PRO A 513 17.92 18.15 -3.31
CA PRO A 513 17.79 18.95 -4.53
C PRO A 513 17.69 18.12 -5.82
N ASP A 514 18.16 16.88 -5.84
CA ASP A 514 18.21 16.05 -7.05
C ASP A 514 16.89 15.31 -7.34
N TRP A 515 15.91 15.39 -6.44
CA TRP A 515 14.56 14.84 -6.64
C TRP A 515 13.77 15.65 -7.67
N THR A 516 14.17 15.47 -8.93
CA THR A 516 13.70 16.17 -10.13
C THR A 516 12.17 16.09 -10.29
N LYS A 517 11.53 15.04 -9.76
CA LYS A 517 10.07 14.88 -9.70
C LYS A 517 9.36 16.04 -9.01
N PHE A 518 9.93 16.63 -7.96
CA PHE A 518 9.29 17.76 -7.27
C PHE A 518 9.33 19.05 -8.08
N ARG A 519 10.35 19.26 -8.91
CA ARG A 519 10.35 20.38 -9.87
C ARG A 519 9.27 20.20 -10.93
N GLN A 520 9.03 18.97 -11.36
CA GLN A 520 7.93 18.65 -12.28
C GLN A 520 6.57 18.85 -11.61
N LEU A 521 6.38 18.41 -10.36
CA LEU A 521 5.18 18.67 -9.57
C LEU A 521 4.90 20.16 -9.40
N GLN A 522 5.92 20.97 -9.10
CA GLN A 522 5.78 22.42 -9.05
C GLN A 522 5.25 22.99 -10.39
N SER A 523 5.63 22.40 -11.52
CA SER A 523 5.16 22.82 -12.85
C SER A 523 3.68 22.47 -13.06
N TYR A 524 3.28 21.26 -12.65
CA TYR A 524 1.87 20.87 -12.63
C TYR A 524 1.03 21.76 -11.71
N ILE A 525 1.57 22.14 -10.56
CA ILE A 525 0.92 23.04 -9.62
C ILE A 525 0.70 24.43 -10.26
N HIS A 526 1.67 24.97 -11.00
CA HIS A 526 1.47 26.20 -11.79
C HIS A 526 0.38 26.02 -12.85
N LEU A 527 0.30 24.88 -13.54
CA LEU A 527 -0.79 24.60 -14.48
C LEU A 527 -2.16 24.59 -13.79
N PHE A 528 -2.29 23.94 -12.63
CA PHE A 528 -3.54 23.92 -11.87
C PHE A 528 -3.97 25.30 -11.37
N ARG A 529 -3.02 26.22 -11.18
CA ARG A 529 -3.29 27.64 -10.87
C ARG A 529 -3.63 28.50 -12.08
N GLY A 530 -3.48 27.98 -13.31
CA GLY A 530 -3.62 28.76 -14.55
C GLY A 530 -2.37 29.58 -14.92
N GLU A 531 -1.25 29.35 -14.26
CA GLU A 531 0.04 30.04 -14.45
C GLU A 531 0.84 29.35 -15.57
N HIS A 532 0.28 29.39 -16.78
CA HIS A 532 0.79 28.61 -17.92
C HIS A 532 2.20 29.01 -18.36
N ARG A 533 2.57 30.29 -18.19
CA ARG A 533 3.89 30.79 -18.59
C ARG A 533 4.99 30.24 -17.69
N GLU A 534 4.72 30.25 -16.39
CA GLU A 534 5.59 29.77 -15.32
C GLU A 534 5.80 28.26 -15.44
N ALA A 535 4.71 27.50 -15.67
CA ALA A 535 4.78 26.07 -15.92
C ALA A 535 5.65 25.72 -17.14
N LEU A 536 5.45 26.42 -18.28
CA LEU A 536 6.23 26.21 -19.50
C LEU A 536 7.71 26.53 -19.31
N GLU A 537 8.02 27.65 -18.64
CA GLU A 537 9.41 28.04 -18.37
C GLU A 537 10.11 27.02 -17.47
N MET A 538 9.40 26.52 -16.45
CA MET A 538 9.98 25.54 -15.52
C MET A 538 10.20 24.18 -16.18
N ASN A 539 9.26 23.71 -17.00
CA ASN A 539 9.46 22.49 -17.80
C ASN A 539 10.62 22.62 -18.78
N ARG A 540 10.79 23.79 -19.43
CA ARG A 540 11.94 24.04 -20.32
C ARG A 540 13.26 23.92 -19.56
N ARG A 541 13.37 24.55 -18.39
CA ARG A 541 14.57 24.44 -17.54
C ARG A 541 14.83 23.01 -17.08
N LEU A 542 13.78 22.25 -16.78
CA LEU A 542 13.89 20.84 -16.40
C LEU A 542 14.46 19.99 -17.55
N MET A 543 13.98 20.23 -18.77
CA MET A 543 14.47 19.56 -19.99
C MET A 543 15.92 19.94 -20.33
N GLU A 544 16.33 21.19 -20.07
CA GLU A 544 17.71 21.64 -20.29
C GLU A 544 18.69 21.02 -19.29
N THR A 545 18.26 20.79 -18.04
CA THR A 545 19.13 20.34 -16.95
C THR A 545 19.13 18.84 -16.72
N ASN A 546 18.02 18.15 -17.01
CA ASN A 546 17.90 16.69 -16.86
C ASN A 546 16.94 16.08 -17.89
N PRO A 547 17.30 16.11 -19.20
CA PRO A 547 16.41 15.75 -20.30
C PRO A 547 15.90 14.31 -20.21
N THR A 548 16.77 13.35 -19.87
CA THR A 548 16.39 11.93 -19.78
C THR A 548 15.37 11.69 -18.66
N LYS A 549 15.59 12.28 -17.46
CA LYS A 549 14.68 12.09 -16.34
C LYS A 549 13.38 12.86 -16.52
N ALA A 550 13.43 14.03 -17.14
CA ALA A 550 12.22 14.79 -17.49
C ALA A 550 11.34 14.00 -18.47
N LEU A 551 11.93 13.39 -19.50
CA LEU A 551 11.21 12.53 -20.45
C LEU A 551 10.58 11.30 -19.76
N GLU A 552 11.33 10.55 -18.94
CA GLU A 552 10.79 9.41 -18.18
C GLU A 552 9.57 9.81 -17.34
N LEU A 553 9.69 10.90 -16.57
CA LEU A 553 8.64 11.37 -15.67
C LEU A 553 7.43 11.94 -16.40
N GLY A 554 7.60 12.51 -17.60
CA GLY A 554 6.44 12.87 -18.41
C GLY A 554 5.76 11.66 -19.02
N HIS A 555 6.49 10.63 -19.47
CA HIS A 555 5.86 9.39 -19.95
C HIS A 555 5.07 8.67 -18.86
N GLU A 556 5.57 8.63 -17.62
CA GLU A 556 4.88 8.03 -16.46
C GLU A 556 3.57 8.77 -16.09
N ARG A 557 3.42 10.04 -16.48
CA ARG A 557 2.23 10.87 -16.22
C ARG A 557 1.47 11.30 -17.50
N GLY A 558 1.86 10.79 -18.67
CA GLY A 558 1.25 11.10 -19.98
C GLY A 558 1.78 12.34 -20.73
N CYS A 559 2.67 13.14 -20.14
CA CYS A 559 2.96 14.52 -20.54
C CYS A 559 4.08 14.77 -21.58
N PHE A 560 4.74 13.75 -22.13
CA PHE A 560 5.71 13.93 -23.22
C PHE A 560 5.50 12.89 -24.32
N TYR A 561 4.32 12.90 -24.93
CA TYR A 561 4.24 12.65 -26.36
C TYR A 561 3.65 13.83 -27.04
#